data_AF-A0AAQ3WWS6-F1
#
_entry.id   AF-A0AAQ3WWS6-F1
#
_cell.length_a   1.000
_cell.length_b   1.000
_cell.length_c   1.000
_cell.angle_alpha   90.00
_cell.angle_beta   90.00
_cell.angle_gamma   90.00
#
_symmetry.space_group_name_H-M   'P 1'
#
loop_
_entity.id
_entity.type
_entity.pdbx_description
1 polymer ?
#
loop_
_entity_poly.entity_id
_entity_poly.type
_entity_poly.pdbx_seq_one_letter_code
_entity_poly.pdbx_strand_id
1 'polypeptide(L)'
;MEDMWIMDSGCSRHMIGHRKWFSSLNPVGTKEYITFGDNGQGKVLGVSSVSLSAKLFLREVAFVRNLGFNLVSISQLLDKGFEVRFKKGACCVLDAEETLVFRVDLTSVSGPARHLVASPSADI
;
A
#
# COMPACT_ATOMS: atom_id res chain seq x y z
N MET A 1 6.29 -11.95 -8.49
CA MET A 1 5.90 -10.51 -8.58
C MET A 1 4.54 -10.24 -7.93
N GLU A 2 3.59 -11.19 -7.93
CA GLU A 2 2.25 -11.03 -7.34
C GLU A 2 2.18 -10.80 -5.81
N ASP A 3 3.27 -11.08 -5.10
CA ASP A 3 3.41 -10.88 -3.66
C ASP A 3 4.41 -9.74 -3.34
N MET A 4 4.72 -8.89 -4.34
CA MET A 4 5.56 -7.71 -4.12
C MET A 4 4.74 -6.62 -3.45
N TRP A 5 5.09 -6.29 -2.22
CA TRP A 5 4.50 -5.21 -1.43
C TRP A 5 5.42 -4.00 -1.42
N ILE A 6 4.88 -2.83 -1.72
CA ILE A 6 5.57 -1.55 -1.68
C ILE A 6 4.87 -0.69 -0.64
N MET A 7 5.65 -0.21 0.33
CA MET A 7 5.20 0.76 1.34
C MET A 7 5.42 2.15 0.74
N ASP A 8 4.35 2.88 0.47
CA ASP A 8 4.41 4.13 -0.27
C ASP A 8 3.75 5.28 0.51
N SER A 9 4.53 6.32 0.80
CA SER A 9 4.06 7.54 1.47
C SER A 9 3.34 8.50 0.53
N GLY A 10 3.57 8.42 -0.79
CA GLY A 10 2.89 9.22 -1.80
C GLY A 10 1.56 8.64 -2.26
N CYS A 11 1.26 7.40 -1.88
CA CYS A 11 0.06 6.72 -2.29
C CYS A 11 -1.14 7.13 -1.44
N SER A 12 -2.19 7.65 -2.09
CA SER A 12 -3.41 8.12 -1.41
C SER A 12 -4.33 7.00 -0.92
N ARG A 13 -4.19 5.79 -1.47
CA ARG A 13 -5.02 4.63 -1.13
C ARG A 13 -4.23 3.33 -1.19
N HIS A 14 -4.56 2.33 -0.39
CA HIS A 14 -4.07 0.95 -0.59
C HIS A 14 -4.54 0.40 -1.95
N MET A 15 -3.63 -0.21 -2.71
CA MET A 15 -3.92 -0.75 -4.04
C MET A 15 -3.33 -2.14 -4.18
N ILE A 16 -4.09 -3.07 -4.75
CA ILE A 16 -3.65 -4.44 -4.96
C ILE A 16 -3.93 -4.84 -6.40
N GLY A 17 -2.95 -5.50 -7.01
CA GLY A 17 -3.02 -5.91 -8.41
C GLY A 17 -3.63 -7.28 -8.67
N HIS A 18 -3.74 -8.12 -7.63
CA HIS A 18 -4.17 -9.51 -7.79
C HIS A 18 -5.41 -9.85 -6.95
N ARG A 19 -6.43 -10.45 -7.60
CA ARG A 19 -7.73 -10.80 -6.98
C ARG A 19 -7.62 -11.75 -5.78
N LYS A 20 -6.55 -12.57 -5.73
CA LYS A 20 -6.31 -13.59 -4.69
C LYS A 20 -6.28 -13.04 -3.26
N TRP A 21 -5.92 -11.77 -3.09
CA TRP A 21 -5.85 -11.10 -1.79
C TRP A 21 -7.21 -10.74 -1.21
N PHE A 22 -8.27 -10.82 -2.01
CA PHE A 22 -9.61 -10.43 -1.62
C PHE A 22 -10.48 -11.68 -1.44
N SER A 23 -11.20 -11.78 -0.32
CA SER A 23 -12.25 -12.79 -0.16
C SER A 23 -13.49 -12.41 -0.99
N SER A 24 -13.90 -11.15 -0.88
CA SER A 24 -14.97 -10.53 -1.65
C SER A 24 -14.51 -9.19 -2.24
N LEU A 25 -15.18 -8.75 -3.29
CA LEU A 25 -15.01 -7.43 -3.87
C LEU A 25 -16.37 -6.77 -4.00
N ASN A 26 -16.44 -5.50 -3.63
CA ASN A 26 -17.57 -4.65 -3.98
C ASN A 26 -17.22 -3.98 -5.32
N PRO A 27 -17.91 -4.31 -6.43
CA PRO A 27 -17.64 -3.67 -7.70
C PRO A 27 -17.88 -2.17 -7.60
N VAL A 28 -17.02 -1.37 -8.23
CA VAL A 28 -17.26 0.07 -8.37
C VAL A 28 -18.33 0.28 -9.45
N GLY A 29 -19.40 1.00 -9.09
CA GLY A 29 -20.54 1.24 -9.99
C GLY A 29 -20.23 2.22 -11.14
N THR A 30 -19.11 2.93 -11.05
CA THR A 30 -18.64 3.89 -12.05
C THR A 30 -17.27 3.50 -12.60
N LYS A 31 -16.86 4.13 -13.71
CA LYS A 31 -15.50 3.99 -14.23
C LYS A 31 -14.52 4.78 -13.34
N GLU A 32 -14.03 4.17 -12.28
CA GLU A 32 -12.99 4.73 -11.41
C GLU A 32 -11.59 4.35 -11.94
N TYR A 33 -10.69 5.34 -11.97
CA TYR A 33 -9.29 5.19 -12.35
C TYR A 33 -8.40 5.85 -11.32
N ILE A 34 -7.23 5.27 -11.11
CA ILE A 34 -6.17 5.82 -10.27
C ILE A 34 -5.02 6.23 -11.18
N THR A 35 -4.49 7.43 -10.95
CA THR A 35 -3.29 7.93 -11.64
C THR A 35 -2.05 7.57 -10.82
N PHE A 36 -1.03 7.05 -11.49
CA PHE A 36 0.26 6.69 -10.91
C PHE A 36 1.27 7.84 -11.04
N GLY A 37 2.43 7.71 -10.38
CA GLY A 37 3.48 8.73 -10.42
C GLY A 37 4.10 8.97 -11.80
N ASP A 38 3.88 8.08 -12.78
CA ASP A 38 4.30 8.21 -14.17
C ASP A 38 3.19 8.77 -15.09
N ASN A 39 2.11 9.30 -14.51
CA ASN A 39 0.87 9.70 -15.19
C ASN A 39 0.11 8.56 -15.89
N GLY A 40 0.56 7.31 -15.75
CA GLY A 40 -0.21 6.14 -16.16
C GLY A 40 -1.49 6.01 -15.33
N GLN A 41 -2.46 5.26 -15.85
CA GLN A 41 -3.74 5.05 -15.16
C GLN A 41 -4.07 3.57 -14.99
N GLY A 42 -4.51 3.19 -13.79
CA GLY A 42 -5.02 1.88 -13.46
C GLY A 42 -6.53 1.90 -13.27
N LYS A 43 -7.24 0.98 -13.92
CA LYS A 43 -8.69 0.84 -13.73
C LYS A 43 -8.98 0.16 -12.39
N VAL A 44 -9.80 0.78 -11.55
CA VAL A 44 -10.32 0.16 -10.33
C VAL A 44 -11.46 -0.79 -10.72
N LEU A 45 -11.37 -2.04 -10.27
CA LEU A 45 -12.35 -3.09 -10.55
C LEU A 45 -13.28 -3.34 -9.35
N GLY A 46 -12.86 -2.94 -8.15
CA GLY A 46 -13.65 -3.03 -6.94
C GLY A 46 -12.89 -2.54 -5.73
N VAL A 47 -13.59 -2.37 -4.63
CA VAL A 47 -13.05 -1.97 -3.33
C VAL A 47 -13.47 -2.97 -2.28
N SER A 48 -12.55 -3.34 -1.39
CA SER A 48 -12.85 -4.23 -0.26
C SER A 48 -11.76 -4.12 0.81
N SER A 49 -11.88 -4.91 1.87
CA SER A 49 -10.86 -5.02 2.91
C SER A 49 -9.94 -6.21 2.64
N VAL A 50 -8.68 -6.10 3.04
CA VAL A 50 -7.67 -7.15 2.90
C VAL A 50 -6.94 -7.35 4.22
N SER A 51 -6.83 -8.62 4.65
CA SER A 51 -6.01 -9.01 5.79
C SER A 51 -4.60 -9.32 5.32
N LEU A 52 -3.62 -8.55 5.80
CA LEU A 52 -2.20 -8.83 5.57
C LEU A 52 -1.61 -9.74 6.65
N SER A 53 -2.20 -9.69 7.84
CA SER A 53 -1.91 -10.59 8.96
C SER A 53 -3.12 -10.66 9.88
N ALA A 54 -3.06 -11.53 10.90
CA ALA A 54 -4.10 -11.60 11.92
C ALA A 54 -4.36 -10.27 12.66
N LYS A 55 -3.39 -9.35 12.64
CA LYS A 55 -3.45 -8.05 13.33
C LYS A 55 -3.54 -6.85 12.39
N LEU A 56 -3.29 -7.01 11.08
CA LEU A 56 -3.34 -5.92 10.11
C LEU A 56 -4.42 -6.15 9.06
N PHE A 57 -5.46 -5.33 9.14
CA PHE A 57 -6.57 -5.28 8.18
C PHE A 57 -6.58 -3.93 7.46
N LEU A 58 -6.26 -3.95 6.18
CA LEU A 58 -6.39 -2.80 5.31
C LEU A 58 -7.87 -2.65 4.91
N ARG A 59 -8.41 -1.44 5.08
CA ARG A 59 -9.77 -1.09 4.66
C ARG A 59 -9.71 -0.30 3.37
N GLU A 60 -10.82 -0.30 2.62
CA GLU A 60 -10.98 0.50 1.41
C GLU A 60 -9.85 0.29 0.37
N VAL A 61 -9.41 -0.96 0.23
CA VAL A 61 -8.34 -1.34 -0.70
C VAL A 61 -8.90 -1.41 -2.11
N ALA A 62 -8.28 -0.66 -3.03
CA ALA A 62 -8.64 -0.69 -4.45
C ALA A 62 -8.02 -1.92 -5.13
N PHE A 63 -8.86 -2.73 -5.78
CA PHE A 63 -8.37 -3.75 -6.70
C PHE A 63 -8.14 -3.11 -8.07
N VAL A 64 -6.89 -2.99 -8.48
CA VAL A 64 -6.48 -2.26 -9.69
C VAL A 64 -6.04 -3.25 -10.76
N ARG A 65 -6.64 -3.12 -11.95
CA ARG A 65 -6.32 -3.97 -13.10
C ARG A 65 -4.86 -3.79 -13.52
N ASN A 66 -4.17 -4.88 -13.78
CA ASN A 66 -2.80 -4.93 -14.33
C ASN A 66 -1.75 -4.21 -13.47
N LEU A 67 -2.00 -4.02 -12.18
CA LEU A 67 -0.98 -3.51 -11.26
C LEU A 67 0.00 -4.65 -10.93
N GLY A 68 1.29 -4.47 -11.25
CA GLY A 68 2.30 -5.53 -11.11
C GLY A 68 2.81 -5.77 -9.68
N PHE A 69 2.33 -4.98 -8.72
CA PHE A 69 2.71 -4.97 -7.32
C PHE A 69 1.52 -4.54 -6.46
N ASN A 70 1.67 -4.59 -5.14
CA ASN A 70 0.69 -4.10 -4.18
C ASN A 70 1.26 -2.86 -3.48
N LEU A 71 0.48 -1.78 -3.41
CA LEU A 71 0.84 -0.55 -2.71
C LEU A 71 0.09 -0.47 -1.38
N VAL A 72 0.84 -0.27 -0.31
CA VAL A 72 0.30 0.05 1.01
C VAL A 72 0.56 1.53 1.26
N SER A 73 -0.52 2.32 1.26
CA SER A 73 -0.46 3.72 1.68
C SER A 73 0.01 3.83 3.12
N ILE A 74 1.14 4.51 3.33
CA ILE A 74 1.67 4.75 4.68
C ILE A 74 0.79 5.75 5.42
N SER A 75 0.29 6.80 4.76
CA SER A 75 -0.60 7.77 5.40
C SER A 75 -1.85 7.11 5.98
N GLN A 76 -2.49 6.20 5.22
CA GLN A 76 -3.63 5.46 5.74
C GLN A 76 -3.30 4.54 6.93
N LEU A 77 -2.08 4.00 7.02
CA LEU A 77 -1.65 3.25 8.20
C LEU A 77 -1.50 4.17 9.41
N LEU A 78 -0.86 5.33 9.23
CA LEU A 78 -0.67 6.32 10.29
C LEU A 78 -2.03 6.85 10.80
N ASP A 79 -2.98 7.12 9.90
CA ASP A 79 -4.34 7.54 10.24
C ASP A 79 -5.11 6.50 11.08
N LYS A 80 -4.67 5.23 11.05
CA LYS A 80 -5.23 4.14 11.87
C LYS A 80 -4.44 3.88 13.16
N GLY A 81 -3.44 4.71 13.46
CA GLY A 81 -2.64 4.62 14.68
C GLY A 81 -1.53 3.57 14.62
N PHE A 82 -1.21 3.05 13.44
CA PHE A 82 -0.02 2.20 13.28
C PHE A 82 1.24 3.07 13.19
N GLU A 83 2.36 2.51 13.62
CA GLU A 83 3.68 3.08 13.38
C GLU A 83 4.36 2.36 12.21
N VAL A 84 5.06 3.12 11.35
CA VAL A 84 5.84 2.54 10.24
C VAL A 84 7.33 2.87 10.45
N ARG A 85 8.14 1.84 10.75
CA ARG A 85 9.58 1.95 11.00
C ARG A 85 10.38 1.42 9.81
N PHE A 86 11.17 2.29 9.18
CA PHE A 86 12.15 1.89 8.17
C PHE A 86 13.48 1.54 8.84
N LYS A 87 14.02 0.37 8.49
CA LYS A 87 15.34 -0.11 8.91
C LYS A 87 16.13 -0.57 7.69
N LYS A 88 17.45 -0.79 7.85
CA LYS A 88 18.28 -1.34 6.79
C LYS A 88 17.68 -2.68 6.30
N GLY A 89 17.21 -2.69 5.06
CA GLY A 89 16.68 -3.89 4.40
C GLY A 89 15.24 -4.27 4.76
N ALA A 90 14.51 -3.48 5.56
CA ALA A 90 13.12 -3.81 5.89
C ALA A 90 12.28 -2.58 6.26
N CYS A 91 10.97 -2.68 6.05
CA CYS A 91 9.97 -1.79 6.60
C CYS A 91 9.05 -2.59 7.53
N CYS A 92 8.82 -2.08 8.73
CA CYS A 92 8.01 -2.71 9.76
C CYS A 92 6.80 -1.86 10.08
N VAL A 93 5.62 -2.48 10.19
CA VAL A 93 4.40 -1.86 10.72
C VAL A 93 4.17 -2.39 12.13
N LEU A 94 3.95 -1.49 13.08
CA LEU A 94 3.70 -1.81 14.48
C LEU A 94 2.34 -1.28 14.92
N ASP A 95 1.66 -2.01 15.81
CA ASP A 95 0.45 -1.54 16.49
C ASP A 95 0.78 -0.54 17.62
N ALA A 96 -0.26 -0.06 18.31
CA ALA A 96 -0.14 0.94 19.37
C ALA A 96 0.67 0.44 20.58
N GLU A 97 0.76 -0.87 20.76
CA GLU A 97 1.56 -1.54 21.78
C GLU A 97 2.99 -1.86 21.32
N GLU A 98 3.42 -1.25 20.20
CA GLU A 98 4.72 -1.49 19.55
C GLU A 98 4.97 -2.95 19.13
N THR A 99 3.92 -3.74 18.94
CA THR A 99 4.05 -5.11 18.44
C THR A 99 4.14 -5.10 16.92
N LEU A 100 5.10 -5.85 16.37
CA LEU A 100 5.22 -6.04 14.93
C LEU A 100 3.97 -6.76 14.37
N VAL A 101 3.24 -6.10 13.48
CA VAL A 101 2.03 -6.66 12.84
C VAL A 101 2.23 -7.00 11.37
N PHE A 102 3.20 -6.37 10.71
CA PHE A 102 3.55 -6.64 9.32
C PHE A 102 4.99 -6.21 9.02
N ARG A 103 5.65 -6.93 8.11
CA ARG A 103 7.02 -6.65 7.68
C ARG A 103 7.15 -6.84 6.18
N VAL A 104 7.80 -5.89 5.53
CA VAL A 104 8.22 -5.98 4.12
C VAL A 104 9.74 -6.00 4.09
N ASP A 105 10.32 -7.04 3.50
CA ASP A 105 11.76 -7.08 3.24
C ASP A 105 12.09 -6.27 1.99
N LEU A 106 12.95 -5.27 2.14
CA LEU A 106 13.35 -4.33 1.07
C LEU A 106 14.59 -4.83 0.31
N THR A 107 15.23 -5.90 0.77
CA THR A 107 16.47 -6.46 0.20
C THR A 107 16.27 -7.15 -1.15
N SER A 108 15.05 -7.59 -1.46
CA SER A 108 14.69 -8.26 -2.72
C SER A 108 14.18 -7.31 -3.81
N VAL A 109 14.07 -6.01 -3.51
CA VAL A 109 13.62 -5.00 -4.48
C VAL A 109 14.82 -4.52 -5.30
N SER A 110 15.23 -5.30 -6.30
CA SER A 110 16.23 -4.87 -7.28
C SER A 110 15.57 -3.97 -8.33
N GLY A 111 15.60 -2.66 -8.13
CA GLY A 111 15.13 -1.68 -9.11
C GLY A 111 15.57 -0.24 -8.79
N PRO A 112 15.63 0.65 -9.79
CA PRO A 112 16.14 2.02 -9.64
C PRO A 112 15.20 2.99 -8.88
N ALA A 113 14.05 2.53 -8.36
CA ALA A 113 13.07 3.37 -7.68
C ALA A 113 13.48 3.67 -6.23
N ARG A 114 14.51 4.50 -6.10
CA ARG A 114 14.98 5.14 -4.87
C ARG A 114 14.55 6.61 -4.91
N HIS A 115 13.27 6.87 -4.73
CA HIS A 115 12.81 8.24 -4.47
C HIS A 115 11.70 8.20 -3.43
N LEU A 116 12.09 8.24 -2.16
CA LEU A 116 11.29 8.93 -1.16
C LEU A 116 11.34 10.40 -1.55
N VAL A 117 10.34 10.89 -2.28
CA VAL A 117 10.20 12.33 -2.51
C VAL A 117 9.57 12.90 -1.25
N ALA A 118 10.41 13.38 -0.34
CA ALA A 118 9.96 14.27 0.72
C ALA A 118 9.85 15.67 0.12
N SER A 119 8.63 16.19 -0.02
CA SER A 119 8.43 17.63 -0.17
C SER A 119 8.89 18.30 1.14
N PRO A 120 9.64 19.41 1.11
CA PRO A 120 9.92 20.17 2.32
C PRO A 120 8.58 20.51 2.99
N SER A 121 8.42 20.16 4.27
CA SER A 121 7.35 20.74 5.07
C SER A 121 7.62 22.24 5.12
N ALA A 122 6.67 23.05 4.66
CA ALA A 122 6.70 24.46 5.02
C ALA A 122 6.45 24.51 6.54
N ASP A 123 7.43 25.02 7.28
CA ASP A 123 7.27 25.30 8.70
C ASP A 123 6.05 26.22 8.88
N ILE A 124 5.14 25.83 9.80
CA ILE A 124 4.16 26.74 10.44
C ILE A 124 4.53 26.79 11.91
#